data_AF-A0A9E3ZDX8-F1
#
_entry.id   AF-A0A9E3ZDX8-F1
#
_cell.length_a   1.000
_cell.length_b   1.000
_cell.length_c   1.000
_cell.angle_alpha   90.00
_cell.angle_beta   90.00
_cell.angle_gamma   90.00
#
_symmetry.space_group_name_H-M   'P 1'
#
loop_
_entity.id
_entity.type
_entity.pdbx_description
1 polymer ?
#
loop_
_entity_poly.entity_id
_entity_poly.type
_entity_poly.pdbx_seq_one_letter_code
_entity_poly.pdbx_strand_id
1 'polypeptide(L)'
;MQRLPKLTTLPRPLLLAGRLLLAVLVAPLAYAVEPPPSTLSQLALGVAGGDELRRFEFADALLAVLQETYAEELAASSREKASSEARRTKLRRWRAATQTLLQRFDDARLALGEGAEAVIIVDAQRQILLFIGEQSIAFSAPRPGEERRLEQEAVARFCAFNDCSDVQQPPSDAETDAGASGTWTLRSGQPPAYDIGTTLRCVFRDLSVRADKQQACEAAAQDTAVLIDALRHISADGQAIDWQRLAAQRSASGPDLSLYPLASGSALRLTLPRLARLDDGAWRGFIRQLADHLRDGRGPVQIEQGERLLKR
;
A
#
# COMPACT_ATOMS: atom_id res chain seq x y z
N MET A 1 -23.67 -37.16 -69.02
CA MET A 1 -23.59 -35.78 -69.57
C MET A 1 -23.68 -34.86 -68.35
N GLN A 2 -22.73 -33.99 -67.97
CA GLN A 2 -21.96 -32.97 -68.69
C GLN A 2 -20.64 -32.75 -67.90
N ARG A 3 -19.48 -32.96 -68.50
CA ARG A 3 -18.54 -31.94 -69.04
C ARG A 3 -18.01 -30.91 -68.02
N LEU A 4 -16.79 -31.20 -67.54
CA LEU A 4 -15.80 -30.28 -66.98
C LEU A 4 -15.52 -29.08 -67.91
N PRO A 5 -15.21 -27.90 -67.34
CA PRO A 5 -14.30 -26.94 -67.96
C PRO A 5 -13.02 -26.78 -67.09
N LYS A 6 -11.87 -27.18 -67.64
CA LYS A 6 -10.85 -26.33 -68.29
C LYS A 6 -9.87 -25.65 -67.31
N LEU A 7 -8.73 -26.33 -67.15
CA LEU A 7 -7.45 -25.78 -66.71
C LEU A 7 -6.95 -24.77 -67.75
N THR A 8 -6.58 -23.58 -67.28
CA THR A 8 -5.76 -22.63 -68.07
C THR A 8 -4.73 -21.97 -67.16
N THR A 9 -3.47 -22.33 -67.42
CA THR A 9 -2.26 -21.47 -67.47
C THR A 9 -1.85 -20.64 -66.24
N LEU A 10 -0.77 -21.12 -65.61
CA LEU A 10 0.22 -20.34 -64.85
C LEU A 10 0.95 -19.30 -65.74
N PRO A 11 1.40 -18.19 -65.13
CA PRO A 11 2.81 -17.83 -65.26
C PRO A 11 3.51 -17.60 -63.90
N ARG A 12 4.78 -18.01 -63.87
CA ARG A 12 5.85 -17.79 -62.87
C ARG A 12 6.39 -16.33 -62.95
N PRO A 13 7.37 -15.89 -62.13
CA PRO A 13 7.25 -15.37 -60.77
C PRO A 13 7.78 -13.90 -60.68
N LEU A 14 7.09 -12.99 -59.98
CA LEU A 14 7.68 -11.69 -59.65
C LEU A 14 8.31 -11.75 -58.26
N LEU A 15 9.64 -11.86 -58.26
CA LEU A 15 10.51 -11.56 -57.13
C LEU A 15 10.31 -10.09 -56.73
N LEU A 16 9.50 -9.84 -55.70
CA LEU A 16 9.49 -8.58 -54.98
C LEU A 16 10.25 -8.79 -53.66
N ALA A 17 11.51 -8.39 -53.68
CA ALA A 17 12.34 -8.17 -52.51
C ALA A 17 11.73 -7.01 -51.69
N GLY A 18 10.72 -7.34 -50.87
CA GLY A 18 10.16 -6.44 -49.88
C GLY A 18 11.03 -6.46 -48.63
N ARG A 19 11.84 -5.41 -48.45
CA ARG A 19 12.53 -5.09 -47.20
C ARG A 19 11.54 -5.11 -46.04
N LEU A 20 11.63 -6.11 -45.15
CA LEU A 20 11.06 -6.03 -43.81
C LEU A 20 11.82 -4.95 -43.04
N LEU A 21 11.29 -3.74 -43.02
CA LEU A 21 11.62 -2.75 -42.00
C LEU A 21 10.94 -3.22 -40.70
N LEU A 22 11.73 -3.83 -39.80
CA LEU A 22 11.36 -3.91 -38.40
C LEU A 22 11.26 -2.47 -37.87
N ALA A 23 10.06 -1.90 -37.88
CA ALA A 23 9.75 -0.77 -37.03
C ALA A 23 9.73 -1.28 -35.59
N VAL A 24 10.84 -1.08 -34.87
CA VAL A 24 10.86 -1.21 -33.41
C VAL A 24 9.93 -0.13 -32.89
N LEU A 25 8.69 -0.51 -32.58
CA LEU A 25 7.77 0.28 -31.76
C LEU A 25 8.40 0.37 -30.37
N VAL A 26 9.20 1.41 -30.15
CA VAL A 26 9.58 1.85 -28.81
C VAL A 26 8.30 2.36 -28.17
N ALA A 27 7.60 1.47 -27.46
CA ALA A 27 6.53 1.89 -26.58
C ALA A 27 7.17 2.82 -25.53
N PRO A 28 6.69 4.07 -25.37
CA PRO A 28 7.12 4.88 -24.26
C PRO A 28 6.71 4.14 -22.98
N LEU A 29 7.69 3.77 -22.15
CA LEU A 29 7.47 3.41 -20.76
C LEU A 29 6.82 4.62 -20.10
N ALA A 30 5.49 4.62 -20.04
CA ALA A 30 4.75 5.52 -19.18
C ALA A 30 5.16 5.18 -17.74
N TYR A 31 6.09 5.94 -17.19
CA TYR A 31 6.34 5.96 -15.75
C TYR A 31 5.02 6.30 -15.08
N ALA A 32 4.38 5.31 -14.46
CA ALA A 32 3.28 5.53 -13.55
C ALA A 32 3.90 6.21 -12.32
N VAL A 33 3.87 7.54 -12.30
CA VAL A 33 4.13 8.32 -11.10
C VAL A 33 3.02 7.95 -10.12
N GLU A 34 3.33 7.11 -9.13
CA GLU A 34 2.38 6.84 -8.05
C GLU A 34 2.06 8.19 -7.37
N PRO A 35 0.77 8.54 -7.24
CA PRO A 35 0.40 9.82 -6.66
C PRO A 35 0.89 9.88 -5.19
N PRO A 36 1.31 11.07 -4.72
CA PRO A 36 1.71 11.26 -3.33
C PRO A 36 0.57 10.84 -2.37
N PRO A 37 0.89 10.39 -1.15
CA PRO A 37 -0.13 9.92 -0.21
C PRO A 37 -1.10 11.05 0.08
N SER A 38 -2.40 10.75 0.06
CA SER A 38 -3.38 11.76 0.41
C SER A 38 -3.18 12.19 1.86
N THR A 39 -3.48 13.47 2.13
CA THR A 39 -3.46 14.02 3.49
C THR A 39 -4.31 13.18 4.45
N LEU A 40 -5.42 12.63 3.96
CA LEU A 40 -6.27 11.75 4.75
C LEU A 40 -5.57 10.44 5.12
N SER A 41 -4.88 9.77 4.19
CA SER A 41 -4.15 8.54 4.52
C SER A 41 -3.00 8.78 5.51
N GLN A 42 -2.32 9.94 5.42
CA GLN A 42 -1.28 10.32 6.38
C GLN A 42 -1.87 10.55 7.78
N LEU A 43 -3.00 11.26 7.85
CA LEU A 43 -3.73 11.49 9.09
C LEU A 43 -4.22 10.17 9.70
N ALA A 44 -4.77 9.27 8.88
CA ALA A 44 -5.25 7.95 9.32
C ALA A 44 -4.13 7.11 9.94
N LEU A 45 -2.93 7.11 9.36
CA LEU A 45 -1.76 6.42 9.93
C LEU A 45 -1.37 6.98 11.30
N GLY A 46 -1.38 8.31 11.46
CA GLY A 46 -1.08 8.95 12.74
C GLY A 46 -2.14 8.64 13.81
N VAL A 47 -3.42 8.64 13.44
CA VAL A 47 -4.51 8.35 14.37
C VAL A 47 -4.57 6.87 14.74
N ALA A 48 -4.25 5.96 13.82
CA ALA A 48 -4.30 4.51 14.08
C ALA A 48 -3.44 4.10 15.29
N GLY A 49 -2.27 4.74 15.49
CA GLY A 49 -1.41 4.53 16.65
C GLY A 49 -1.68 5.44 17.85
N GLY A 50 -2.70 6.30 17.78
CA GLY A 50 -3.04 7.29 18.81
C GLY A 50 -3.84 6.73 19.98
N ASP A 51 -4.44 7.61 20.78
CA ASP A 51 -5.38 7.21 21.84
C ASP A 51 -6.76 6.83 21.28
N GLU A 52 -7.55 6.13 22.10
CA GLU A 52 -8.88 5.63 21.74
C GLU A 52 -9.87 6.74 21.37
N LEU A 53 -9.78 7.90 22.03
CA LEU A 53 -10.66 9.04 21.75
C LEU A 53 -10.38 9.62 20.36
N ARG A 54 -9.12 9.78 19.98
CA ARG A 54 -8.76 10.21 18.60
C ARG A 54 -9.22 9.20 17.55
N ARG A 55 -9.10 7.89 17.81
CA ARG A 55 -9.60 6.85 16.90
C ARG A 55 -11.12 6.93 16.74
N PHE A 56 -11.84 7.11 17.85
CA PHE A 56 -13.29 7.33 17.86
C PHE A 56 -13.68 8.55 17.01
N GLU A 57 -13.07 9.71 17.28
CA GLU A 57 -13.41 10.97 16.59
C GLU A 57 -13.10 10.92 15.10
N PHE A 58 -12.00 10.27 14.73
CA PHE A 58 -11.64 10.04 13.33
C PHE A 58 -12.65 9.12 12.63
N ALA A 59 -12.98 7.98 13.24
CA ALA A 59 -13.96 7.06 12.69
C ALA A 59 -15.34 7.72 12.51
N ASP A 60 -15.82 8.48 13.50
CA ASP A 60 -17.08 9.20 13.41
C ASP A 60 -17.07 10.26 12.29
N ALA A 61 -15.98 11.01 12.15
CA ALA A 61 -15.83 11.98 11.07
C ALA A 61 -15.87 11.33 9.68
N LEU A 62 -15.16 10.21 9.49
CA LEU A 62 -15.16 9.48 8.22
C LEU A 62 -16.55 8.91 7.89
N LEU A 63 -17.22 8.31 8.88
CA LEU A 63 -18.56 7.75 8.71
C LEU A 63 -19.58 8.83 8.38
N ALA A 64 -19.51 10.00 9.04
CA ALA A 64 -20.39 11.13 8.74
C ALA A 64 -20.23 11.59 7.29
N VAL A 65 -18.99 11.75 6.81
CA VAL A 65 -18.71 12.19 5.43
C VAL A 65 -19.16 11.15 4.41
N LEU A 66 -18.92 9.86 4.66
CA LEU A 66 -19.41 8.78 3.80
C LEU A 66 -20.94 8.76 3.76
N GLN A 67 -21.60 8.86 4.91
CA GLN A 67 -23.05 8.84 5.02
C GLN A 67 -23.70 10.01 4.27
N GLU A 68 -23.20 11.24 4.48
CA GLU A 68 -23.66 12.43 3.77
C GLU A 68 -23.48 12.26 2.24
N THR A 69 -22.28 11.87 1.80
CA THR A 69 -21.97 11.73 0.37
C THR A 69 -22.81 10.66 -0.32
N TYR A 70 -22.95 9.46 0.28
CA TYR A 70 -23.74 8.39 -0.31
C TYR A 70 -25.25 8.67 -0.25
N ALA A 71 -25.74 9.40 0.76
CA ALA A 71 -27.13 9.82 0.83
C ALA A 71 -27.47 10.84 -0.27
N GLU A 72 -26.58 11.81 -0.52
CA GLU A 72 -26.72 12.76 -1.62
C GLU A 72 -26.73 12.07 -2.98
N GLU A 73 -25.82 11.13 -3.22
CA GLU A 73 -25.77 10.36 -4.46
C GLU A 73 -27.02 9.49 -4.65
N LEU A 74 -27.51 8.85 -3.58
CA LEU A 74 -28.75 8.09 -3.63
C LEU A 74 -29.94 9.00 -3.99
N ALA A 75 -30.04 10.17 -3.35
CA ALA A 75 -31.07 11.16 -3.62
C ALA A 75 -30.98 11.71 -5.06
N ALA A 76 -29.77 12.03 -5.54
CA ALA A 76 -29.53 12.45 -6.92
C ALA A 76 -29.93 11.37 -7.92
N SER A 77 -29.59 10.11 -7.63
CA SER A 77 -29.92 8.98 -8.48
C SER A 77 -31.42 8.83 -8.63
N SER A 78 -32.24 9.13 -7.63
CA SER A 78 -33.71 8.96 -7.67
C SER A 78 -34.36 9.70 -8.85
N ARG A 79 -33.73 10.80 -9.29
CA ARG A 79 -34.16 11.64 -10.41
C ARG A 79 -33.65 11.15 -11.78
N GLU A 80 -32.73 10.18 -11.81
CA GLU A 80 -32.18 9.63 -13.04
C GLU A 80 -33.22 8.74 -13.76
N LYS A 81 -33.50 9.09 -15.02
CA LYS A 81 -34.33 8.30 -15.94
C LYS A 81 -33.43 7.44 -16.82
N ALA A 82 -33.40 6.15 -16.55
CA ALA A 82 -32.62 5.20 -17.36
C ALA A 82 -33.28 4.96 -18.73
N SER A 83 -32.51 5.16 -19.80
CA SER A 83 -32.94 5.07 -21.20
C SER A 83 -33.17 3.66 -21.72
N SER A 84 -32.74 2.62 -21.00
CA SER A 84 -32.90 1.22 -21.37
C SER A 84 -33.28 0.35 -20.18
N GLU A 85 -33.85 -0.83 -20.43
CA GLU A 85 -34.18 -1.80 -19.39
C GLU A 85 -32.95 -2.31 -18.62
N ALA A 86 -31.87 -2.61 -19.34
CA ALA A 86 -30.60 -3.01 -18.71
C ALA A 86 -30.06 -1.93 -17.77
N ARG A 87 -30.15 -0.64 -18.16
CA ARG A 87 -29.74 0.48 -17.31
C ARG A 87 -30.69 0.66 -16.13
N ARG A 88 -32.01 0.49 -16.32
CA ARG A 88 -33.01 0.51 -15.23
C ARG A 88 -32.69 -0.54 -14.17
N THR A 89 -32.37 -1.76 -14.58
CA THR A 89 -32.01 -2.85 -13.66
C THR A 89 -30.71 -2.57 -12.89
N LYS A 90 -29.66 -2.10 -13.57
CA LYS A 90 -28.41 -1.69 -12.91
C LYS A 90 -28.64 -0.59 -11.88
N LEU A 91 -29.41 0.43 -12.25
CA LEU A 91 -29.72 1.57 -11.37
C LEU A 91 -30.52 1.13 -10.14
N ARG A 92 -31.54 0.26 -10.30
CA ARG A 92 -32.26 -0.31 -9.14
C ARG A 92 -31.33 -1.09 -8.21
N ARG A 93 -30.45 -1.93 -8.77
CA ARG A 93 -29.49 -2.72 -7.98
C ARG A 93 -28.52 -1.82 -7.21
N TRP A 94 -27.99 -0.80 -7.88
CA TRP A 94 -27.09 0.18 -7.25
C TRP A 94 -27.80 0.90 -6.09
N ARG A 95 -29.01 1.43 -6.29
CA ARG A 95 -29.77 2.10 -5.24
C ARG A 95 -30.01 1.21 -4.02
N ALA A 96 -30.41 -0.05 -4.23
CA ALA A 96 -30.61 -1.00 -3.14
C ALA A 96 -29.30 -1.29 -2.39
N ALA A 97 -28.19 -1.50 -3.10
CA ALA A 97 -26.89 -1.71 -2.48
C ALA A 97 -26.42 -0.47 -1.69
N THR A 98 -26.63 0.73 -2.22
CA THR A 98 -26.31 1.99 -1.54
C THR A 98 -27.14 2.17 -0.27
N GLN A 99 -28.44 1.82 -0.28
CA GLN A 99 -29.27 1.83 0.92
C GLN A 99 -28.74 0.87 1.99
N THR A 100 -28.35 -0.36 1.61
CA THR A 100 -27.72 -1.30 2.54
C THR A 100 -26.39 -0.76 3.07
N LEU A 101 -25.60 -0.08 2.24
CA LEU A 101 -24.34 0.52 2.67
C LEU A 101 -24.57 1.66 3.67
N LEU A 102 -25.56 2.53 3.45
CA LEU A 102 -25.94 3.57 4.39
C LEU A 102 -26.36 2.99 5.74
N GLN A 103 -27.16 1.91 5.75
CA GLN A 103 -27.52 1.22 6.99
C GLN A 103 -26.28 0.69 7.74
N ARG A 104 -25.29 0.16 7.03
CA ARG A 104 -24.03 -0.28 7.67
C ARG A 104 -23.26 0.88 8.31
N PHE A 105 -23.32 2.07 7.72
CA PHE A 105 -22.71 3.26 8.32
C PHE A 105 -23.46 3.65 9.60
N ASP A 106 -24.79 3.63 9.58
CA ASP A 106 -25.61 3.89 10.77
C ASP A 106 -25.32 2.86 11.89
N ASP A 107 -25.26 1.57 11.55
CA ASP A 107 -24.97 0.50 12.50
C ASP A 107 -23.55 0.65 13.10
N ALA A 108 -22.56 1.04 12.28
CA ALA A 108 -21.20 1.29 12.74
C ALA A 108 -21.13 2.50 13.69
N ARG A 109 -21.84 3.59 13.39
CA ARG A 109 -21.90 4.77 14.27
C ARG A 109 -22.61 4.48 15.57
N LEU A 110 -23.69 3.68 15.53
CA LEU A 110 -24.37 3.22 16.74
C LEU A 110 -23.43 2.39 17.63
N ALA A 111 -22.75 1.40 17.04
CA ALA A 111 -21.79 0.57 17.76
C ALA A 111 -20.66 1.41 18.38
N LEU A 112 -20.14 2.39 17.63
CA LEU A 112 -19.14 3.32 18.10
C LEU A 112 -19.65 4.13 19.32
N GLY A 113 -20.88 4.64 19.26
CA GLY A 113 -21.53 5.34 20.37
C GLY A 113 -21.85 4.47 21.60
N GLU A 114 -21.97 3.15 21.41
CA GLU A 114 -22.12 2.16 22.48
C GLU A 114 -20.78 1.69 23.08
N GLY A 115 -19.66 2.24 22.60
CA GLY A 115 -18.31 1.97 23.11
C GLY A 115 -17.55 0.87 22.37
N ALA A 116 -17.96 0.48 21.16
CA ALA A 116 -17.13 -0.36 20.31
C ALA A 116 -15.85 0.38 19.91
N GLU A 117 -14.72 -0.31 19.98
CA GLU A 117 -13.44 0.26 19.53
C GLU A 117 -13.42 0.42 18.00
N ALA A 118 -12.87 1.54 17.53
CA ALA A 118 -12.53 1.74 16.12
C ALA A 118 -11.09 1.31 15.84
N VAL A 119 -10.93 0.29 14.99
CA VAL A 119 -9.64 -0.11 14.44
C VAL A 119 -9.49 0.45 13.03
N ILE A 120 -8.41 1.21 12.82
CA ILE A 120 -8.13 1.90 11.56
C ILE A 120 -6.93 1.23 10.90
N ILE A 121 -7.11 0.76 9.66
CA ILE A 121 -6.05 0.17 8.85
C ILE A 121 -5.90 1.00 7.57
N VAL A 122 -4.65 1.31 7.21
CA VAL A 122 -4.30 1.86 5.91
C VAL A 122 -3.54 0.79 5.14
N ASP A 123 -4.10 0.32 4.02
CA ASP A 123 -3.48 -0.75 3.24
C ASP A 123 -2.33 -0.26 2.35
N ALA A 124 -1.71 -1.18 1.62
CA ALA A 124 -0.60 -0.87 0.72
C ALA A 124 -1.00 0.04 -0.46
N GLN A 125 -2.28 0.07 -0.80
CA GLN A 125 -2.89 0.96 -1.80
C GLN A 125 -3.34 2.30 -1.19
N ARG A 126 -3.06 2.52 0.10
CA ARG A 126 -3.43 3.69 0.90
C ARG A 126 -4.94 3.86 1.07
N GLN A 127 -5.70 2.79 0.89
CA GLN A 127 -7.11 2.75 1.17
C GLN A 127 -7.30 2.63 2.68
N ILE A 128 -8.22 3.42 3.22
CA ILE A 128 -8.55 3.40 4.64
C ILE A 128 -9.69 2.39 4.87
N LEU A 129 -9.45 1.48 5.79
CA LEU A 129 -10.39 0.46 6.25
C LEU A 129 -10.69 0.69 7.73
N LEU A 130 -11.98 0.80 8.06
CA LEU A 130 -12.48 0.94 9.42
C LEU A 130 -13.11 -0.39 9.85
N PHE A 131 -12.76 -0.86 11.04
CA PHE A 131 -13.40 -2.00 11.69
C PHE A 131 -13.99 -1.52 13.02
N ILE A 132 -15.32 -1.62 13.15
CA ILE A 132 -16.08 -1.14 14.31
C ILE A 132 -17.13 -2.20 14.64
N GLY A 133 -16.93 -2.91 15.75
CA GLY A 133 -17.73 -4.10 16.06
C GLY A 133 -17.68 -5.13 14.93
N GLU A 134 -18.83 -5.50 14.38
CA GLU A 134 -18.95 -6.43 13.24
C GLU A 134 -18.85 -5.75 11.87
N GLN A 135 -18.75 -4.42 11.83
CA GLN A 135 -18.76 -3.66 10.58
C GLN A 135 -17.34 -3.45 10.05
N SER A 136 -17.13 -3.81 8.77
CA SER A 136 -15.92 -3.48 8.01
C SER A 136 -16.26 -2.50 6.90
N ILE A 137 -15.67 -1.30 6.93
CA ILE A 137 -16.03 -0.19 6.05
C ILE A 137 -14.78 0.32 5.32
N ALA A 138 -14.85 0.34 4.00
CA ALA A 138 -13.86 0.96 3.14
C ALA A 138 -14.21 2.43 2.90
N PHE A 139 -13.26 3.32 3.18
CA PHE A 139 -13.37 4.72 2.76
C PHE A 139 -13.17 4.81 1.24
N SER A 140 -14.21 5.20 0.52
CA SER A 140 -14.17 5.30 -0.94
C SER A 140 -15.27 6.19 -1.48
N ALA A 141 -14.96 7.00 -2.50
CA ALA A 141 -15.96 7.83 -3.16
C ALA A 141 -16.91 7.01 -4.05
N PRO A 142 -18.19 7.41 -4.12
CA PRO A 142 -19.19 6.72 -4.94
C PRO A 142 -18.95 6.86 -6.45
N ARG A 143 -18.16 7.84 -6.89
CA ARG A 143 -17.84 8.11 -8.29
C ARG A 143 -16.33 8.22 -8.51
N PRO A 144 -15.81 7.75 -9.66
CA PRO A 144 -14.44 8.02 -10.06
C PRO A 144 -14.18 9.53 -10.15
N GLY A 145 -13.07 9.99 -9.57
CA GLY A 145 -12.65 11.40 -9.61
C GLY A 145 -13.11 12.26 -8.43
N GLU A 146 -14.04 11.76 -7.61
CA GLU A 146 -14.54 12.48 -6.42
C GLU A 146 -13.73 12.17 -5.14
N GLU A 147 -12.79 11.21 -5.21
CA GLU A 147 -12.00 10.74 -4.05
C GLU A 147 -11.31 11.89 -3.32
N ARG A 148 -10.61 12.76 -4.05
CA ARG A 148 -9.90 13.89 -3.45
C ARG A 148 -10.84 14.86 -2.70
N ARG A 149 -12.04 15.08 -3.22
CA ARG A 149 -13.03 15.97 -2.57
C ARG A 149 -13.54 15.32 -1.28
N LEU A 150 -13.84 14.03 -1.32
CA LEU A 150 -14.27 13.26 -0.16
C LEU A 150 -13.20 13.26 0.93
N GLU A 151 -11.94 13.04 0.55
CA GLU A 151 -10.79 13.06 1.46
C GLU A 151 -10.61 14.42 2.13
N GLN A 152 -10.70 15.51 1.37
CA GLN A 152 -10.59 16.87 1.89
C GLN A 152 -11.69 17.20 2.89
N GLU A 153 -12.93 16.80 2.60
CA GLU A 153 -14.07 16.97 3.52
C GLU A 153 -13.85 16.18 4.81
N ALA A 154 -13.38 14.93 4.74
CA ALA A 154 -13.07 14.11 5.91
C ALA A 154 -11.97 14.73 6.78
N VAL A 155 -10.87 15.21 6.16
CA VAL A 155 -9.82 15.93 6.87
C VAL A 155 -10.38 17.19 7.54
N ALA A 156 -11.15 18.01 6.82
CA ALA A 156 -11.73 19.23 7.36
C ALA A 156 -12.66 18.93 8.56
N ARG A 157 -13.49 17.89 8.46
CA ARG A 157 -14.42 17.49 9.53
C ARG A 157 -13.68 17.06 10.79
N PHE A 158 -12.66 16.21 10.66
CA PHE A 158 -11.87 15.76 11.80
C PHE A 158 -11.11 16.93 12.46
N CYS A 159 -10.43 17.72 11.64
CA CYS A 159 -9.60 18.83 12.11
C CYS A 159 -10.38 20.03 12.65
N ALA A 160 -11.71 20.06 12.47
CA ALA A 160 -12.56 21.05 13.13
C ALA A 160 -12.57 20.88 14.66
N PHE A 161 -12.26 19.67 15.16
CA PHE A 161 -12.28 19.33 16.58
C PHE A 161 -10.94 18.81 17.11
N ASN A 162 -9.96 18.59 16.22
CA ASN A 162 -8.64 18.03 16.53
C ASN A 162 -7.52 18.96 16.08
N ASP A 163 -6.41 18.96 16.81
CA ASP A 163 -5.20 19.63 16.36
C ASP A 163 -4.59 18.88 15.16
N CYS A 164 -4.62 19.55 14.01
CA CYS A 164 -4.06 19.07 12.75
C CYS A 164 -2.97 20.00 12.21
N SER A 165 -2.35 20.81 13.07
CA SER A 165 -1.32 21.78 12.68
C SER A 165 -0.18 21.14 11.87
N ASP A 166 0.19 19.91 12.23
CA ASP A 166 1.24 19.12 11.58
C ASP A 166 0.83 18.56 10.20
N VAL A 167 -0.47 18.57 9.88
CA VAL A 167 -1.07 17.97 8.67
C VAL A 167 -1.55 19.04 7.67
N GLN A 168 -1.77 20.27 8.13
CA GLN A 168 -2.32 21.39 7.35
C GLN A 168 -1.28 22.37 6.78
N GLN A 169 0.01 22.19 7.05
CA GLN A 169 1.04 23.02 6.42
C GLN A 169 1.13 22.72 4.91
N PRO A 170 0.97 23.71 4.00
CA PRO A 170 1.50 23.56 2.65
C PRO A 170 2.99 23.27 2.81
N PRO A 171 3.59 22.34 2.03
CA PRO A 171 4.92 21.82 2.32
C PRO A 171 5.91 22.99 2.41
N SER A 172 6.22 23.36 3.65
CA SER A 172 7.39 24.14 3.98
C SER A 172 8.55 23.14 3.90
N ASP A 173 9.72 23.59 3.46
CA ASP A 173 10.95 22.80 3.30
C ASP A 173 11.51 22.24 4.64
N ALA A 174 10.64 21.95 5.61
CA ALA A 174 10.90 21.19 6.81
C ALA A 174 10.39 19.76 6.60
N GLU A 175 11.35 18.89 6.28
CA GLU A 175 11.35 17.42 6.47
C GLU A 175 10.04 16.84 7.01
N THR A 176 9.11 16.50 6.11
CA THR A 176 7.92 15.71 6.44
C THR A 176 7.96 14.39 5.68
N ASP A 177 8.00 13.31 6.46
CA ASP A 177 8.11 11.90 6.07
C ASP A 177 6.82 11.43 5.38
N ALA A 178 6.71 11.67 4.08
CA ALA A 178 5.64 11.12 3.23
C ALA A 178 6.03 9.69 2.82
N GLY A 179 5.42 8.70 3.47
CA GLY A 179 5.46 7.29 3.05
C GLY A 179 6.85 6.78 2.74
N ALA A 180 7.77 6.77 3.70
CA ALA A 180 9.08 6.14 3.58
C ALA A 180 9.85 6.51 2.29
N SER A 181 9.64 7.72 1.75
CA SER A 181 10.49 8.27 0.71
C SER A 181 11.83 8.61 1.35
N GLY A 182 12.83 7.79 1.08
CA GLY A 182 14.18 8.00 1.56
C GLY A 182 15.00 9.01 0.76
N THR A 183 16.19 9.30 1.28
CA THR A 183 17.17 10.18 0.64
C THR A 183 18.38 9.37 0.17
N TRP A 184 18.88 9.68 -1.02
CA TRP A 184 20.16 9.13 -1.47
C TRP A 184 21.32 9.82 -0.76
N THR A 185 22.10 9.07 0.01
CA THR A 185 23.34 9.54 0.63
C THR A 185 24.53 9.13 -0.22
N LEU A 186 25.27 10.14 -0.71
CA LEU A 186 26.48 9.96 -1.50
C LEU A 186 27.67 10.57 -0.74
N ARG A 187 28.62 9.74 -0.32
CA ARG A 187 29.85 10.19 0.37
C ARG A 187 31.06 9.71 -0.42
N SER A 188 32.06 10.59 -0.56
CA SER A 188 33.32 10.23 -1.23
C SER A 188 33.96 9.03 -0.54
N GLY A 189 34.30 7.99 -1.32
CA GLY A 189 34.91 6.77 -0.81
C GLY A 189 33.97 5.79 -0.11
N GLN A 190 32.66 6.02 -0.08
CA GLN A 190 31.67 5.08 0.44
C GLN A 190 30.67 4.64 -0.64
N PRO A 191 30.11 3.43 -0.54
CA PRO A 191 29.04 3.01 -1.43
C PRO A 191 27.79 3.90 -1.26
N PRO A 192 27.03 4.15 -2.34
CA PRO A 192 25.80 4.91 -2.26
C PRO A 192 24.78 4.20 -1.38
N ALA A 193 24.04 4.95 -0.57
CA ALA A 193 22.99 4.42 0.27
C ALA A 193 21.67 5.17 0.06
N TYR A 194 20.56 4.48 0.30
CA TYR A 194 19.24 5.07 0.36
C TYR A 194 18.70 4.96 1.79
N ASP A 195 18.44 6.11 2.41
CA ASP A 195 18.09 6.26 3.82
C ASP A 195 16.62 6.60 3.97
N ILE A 196 15.83 5.72 4.61
CA ILE A 196 14.40 5.89 4.84
C ILE A 196 14.19 6.22 6.31
N GLY A 197 14.16 7.53 6.61
CA GLY A 197 14.01 8.06 7.95
C GLY A 197 14.92 7.37 8.96
N THR A 198 14.35 6.93 10.08
CA THR A 198 15.03 6.12 11.10
C THR A 198 14.73 4.62 10.97
N THR A 199 14.07 4.19 9.90
CA THR A 199 13.56 2.83 9.76
C THR A 199 14.58 1.92 9.08
N LEU A 200 15.03 2.30 7.88
CA LEU A 200 15.85 1.43 7.06
C LEU A 200 16.88 2.22 6.25
N ARG A 201 18.11 1.68 6.16
CA ARG A 201 19.17 2.15 5.26
C ARG A 201 19.59 1.01 4.35
N CYS A 202 19.42 1.16 3.04
CA CYS A 202 19.92 0.19 2.06
C CYS A 202 21.20 0.69 1.40
N VAL A 203 22.28 -0.07 1.51
CA VAL A 203 23.56 0.23 0.88
C VAL A 203 23.66 -0.52 -0.44
N PHE A 204 24.00 0.20 -1.51
CA PHE A 204 24.12 -0.33 -2.86
C PHE A 204 25.55 -0.22 -3.36
N ARG A 205 25.91 -1.05 -4.33
CA ARG A 205 27.27 -1.04 -4.89
C ARG A 205 27.54 0.21 -5.73
N ASP A 206 26.52 0.66 -6.45
CA ASP A 206 26.56 1.79 -7.39
C ASP A 206 25.16 2.40 -7.57
N LEU A 207 25.07 3.45 -8.38
CA LEU A 207 23.82 4.15 -8.70
C LEU A 207 23.16 3.69 -10.01
N SER A 208 23.60 2.56 -10.59
CA SER A 208 22.88 2.00 -11.75
C SER A 208 21.46 1.62 -11.34
N VAL A 209 20.51 1.68 -12.28
CA VAL A 209 19.08 1.38 -12.04
C VAL A 209 18.55 2.03 -10.73
N ARG A 210 18.94 3.29 -10.48
CA ARG A 210 18.66 4.04 -9.24
C ARG A 210 17.20 3.98 -8.80
N ALA A 211 16.26 4.12 -9.74
CA ALA A 211 14.83 4.06 -9.45
C ALA A 211 14.41 2.69 -8.90
N ASP A 212 14.90 1.60 -9.49
CA ASP A 212 14.59 0.23 -9.05
C ASP A 212 15.19 -0.06 -7.67
N LYS A 213 16.39 0.45 -7.40
CA LYS A 213 17.06 0.34 -6.09
C LYS A 213 16.31 1.09 -4.99
N GLN A 214 15.87 2.30 -5.29
CA GLN A 214 15.01 3.09 -4.41
C GLN A 214 13.71 2.33 -4.11
N GLN A 215 12.97 1.92 -5.13
CA GLN A 215 11.71 1.20 -4.97
C GLN A 215 11.89 -0.11 -4.18
N ALA A 216 13.00 -0.81 -4.40
CA ALA A 216 13.31 -2.04 -3.66
C ALA A 216 13.61 -1.78 -2.18
N CYS A 217 14.26 -0.66 -1.85
CA CYS A 217 14.51 -0.27 -0.47
C CYS A 217 13.23 0.19 0.23
N GLU A 218 12.39 0.98 -0.43
CA GLU A 218 11.09 1.43 0.09
C GLU A 218 10.18 0.24 0.42
N ALA A 219 10.08 -0.73 -0.49
CA ALA A 219 9.32 -1.95 -0.24
C ALA A 219 9.95 -2.83 0.85
N ALA A 220 11.28 -2.84 1.00
CA ALA A 220 11.93 -3.52 2.13
C ALA A 220 11.70 -2.81 3.47
N ALA A 221 11.53 -1.48 3.48
CA ALA A 221 11.19 -0.73 4.67
C ALA A 221 9.78 -1.04 5.15
N GLN A 222 8.82 -1.23 4.22
CA GLN A 222 7.47 -1.71 4.55
C GLN A 222 7.51 -3.09 5.21
N ASP A 223 8.22 -4.05 4.62
CA ASP A 223 8.42 -5.37 5.23
C ASP A 223 9.09 -5.27 6.62
N THR A 224 10.07 -4.38 6.76
CA THR A 224 10.79 -4.15 8.03
C THR A 224 9.85 -3.61 9.09
N ALA A 225 8.96 -2.68 8.74
CA ALA A 225 7.95 -2.14 9.67
C ALA A 225 6.98 -3.23 10.15
N VAL A 226 6.48 -4.08 9.25
CA VAL A 226 5.62 -5.23 9.60
C VAL A 226 6.32 -6.17 10.57
N LEU A 227 7.60 -6.49 10.32
CA LEU A 227 8.38 -7.34 11.20
C LEU A 227 8.63 -6.68 12.58
N ILE A 228 8.98 -5.40 12.60
CA ILE A 228 9.15 -4.62 13.84
C ILE A 228 7.89 -4.67 14.68
N ASP A 229 6.73 -4.41 14.07
CA ASP A 229 5.46 -4.37 14.77
C ASP A 229 5.10 -5.73 15.37
N ALA A 230 5.25 -6.81 14.60
CA ALA A 230 5.03 -8.17 15.10
C ALA A 230 5.96 -8.55 16.26
N LEU A 231 7.25 -8.16 16.21
CA LEU A 231 8.20 -8.42 17.28
C LEU A 231 7.94 -7.56 18.53
N ARG A 232 7.46 -6.32 18.35
CA ARG A 232 7.05 -5.46 19.46
C ARG A 232 5.84 -6.03 20.19
N HIS A 233 4.84 -6.54 19.48
CA HIS A 233 3.69 -7.22 20.09
C HIS A 233 4.14 -8.42 20.94
N ILE A 234 5.02 -9.28 20.41
CA ILE A 234 5.60 -10.40 21.17
C ILE A 234 6.31 -9.93 22.44
N SER A 235 7.05 -8.82 22.36
CA SER A 235 7.76 -8.25 23.51
C SER A 235 6.81 -7.64 24.54
N ALA A 236 5.74 -6.98 24.08
CA ALA A 236 4.70 -6.38 24.92
C ALA A 236 3.93 -7.45 25.71
N ASP A 237 3.76 -8.65 25.14
CA ASP A 237 3.19 -9.83 25.81
C ASP A 237 4.17 -10.46 26.83
N GLY A 238 5.31 -9.83 27.10
CA GLY A 238 6.30 -10.27 28.07
C GLY A 238 7.16 -11.45 27.60
N GLN A 239 7.09 -11.81 26.31
CA GLN A 239 7.87 -12.92 25.77
C GLN A 239 9.26 -12.46 25.30
N ALA A 240 10.29 -13.22 25.66
CA ALA A 240 11.66 -12.94 25.23
C ALA A 240 11.90 -13.45 23.80
N ILE A 241 12.34 -12.56 22.91
CA ILE A 241 12.74 -12.90 21.54
C ILE A 241 14.10 -13.59 21.54
N ASP A 242 14.19 -14.78 20.94
CA ASP A 242 15.42 -15.50 20.65
C ASP A 242 16.04 -15.00 19.34
N TRP A 243 16.84 -13.94 19.45
CA TRP A 243 17.52 -13.31 18.32
C TRP A 243 18.50 -14.24 17.59
N GLN A 244 19.12 -15.19 18.30
CA GLN A 244 20.05 -16.14 17.69
C GLN A 244 19.30 -17.12 16.79
N ARG A 245 18.17 -17.65 17.28
CA ARG A 245 17.29 -18.51 16.49
C ARG A 245 16.70 -17.76 15.30
N LEU A 246 16.25 -16.52 15.48
CA LEU A 246 15.69 -15.71 14.39
C LEU A 246 16.73 -15.45 13.28
N ALA A 247 17.97 -15.13 13.66
CA ALA A 247 19.06 -14.89 12.72
C ALA A 247 19.62 -16.16 12.05
N ALA A 248 19.38 -17.33 12.65
CA ALA A 248 19.76 -18.64 12.10
C ALA A 248 18.70 -19.22 11.14
N GLN A 249 17.50 -18.65 11.09
CA GLN A 249 16.46 -19.09 10.19
C GLN A 249 16.79 -18.74 8.74
N ARG A 250 16.44 -19.67 7.86
CA ARG A 250 16.62 -19.50 6.43
C ARG A 250 15.51 -18.61 5.90
N SER A 251 15.85 -17.69 5.02
CA SER A 251 14.84 -16.98 4.27
C SER A 251 14.07 -17.99 3.42
N ALA A 252 12.77 -18.15 3.67
CA ALA A 252 11.95 -19.11 2.95
C ALA A 252 11.90 -18.74 1.45
N SER A 253 11.89 -19.75 0.58
CA SER A 253 11.70 -19.54 -0.86
C SER A 253 10.23 -19.22 -1.13
N GLY A 254 9.86 -17.95 -1.09
CA GLY A 254 8.50 -17.45 -1.29
C GLY A 254 8.28 -16.11 -0.57
N PRO A 255 7.17 -15.40 -0.81
CA PRO A 255 6.90 -14.14 -0.12
C PRO A 255 6.51 -14.35 1.36
N ASP A 256 6.10 -15.56 1.74
CA ASP A 256 5.69 -15.89 3.10
C ASP A 256 6.88 -16.45 3.90
N LEU A 257 7.22 -15.75 4.97
CA LEU A 257 8.25 -16.14 5.94
C LEU A 257 7.56 -16.70 7.18
N SER A 258 7.88 -17.95 7.50
CA SER A 258 7.57 -18.53 8.81
C SER A 258 8.78 -18.33 9.71
N LEU A 259 8.64 -17.41 10.65
CA LEU A 259 9.66 -17.06 11.63
C LEU A 259 9.40 -17.76 12.96
N TYR A 260 10.45 -18.14 13.68
CA TYR A 260 10.36 -18.75 15.01
C TYR A 260 11.09 -17.86 16.02
N PRO A 261 10.47 -16.74 16.46
CA PRO A 261 11.13 -15.76 17.32
C PRO A 261 11.24 -16.21 18.79
N LEU A 262 10.57 -17.30 19.19
CA LEU A 262 10.53 -17.75 20.59
C LEU A 262 11.25 -19.09 20.80
N ALA A 263 11.76 -19.30 22.02
CA ALA A 263 12.36 -20.57 22.44
C ALA A 263 11.35 -21.73 22.42
N SER A 264 10.06 -21.45 22.68
CA SER A 264 8.96 -22.42 22.63
C SER A 264 8.79 -23.10 21.28
N GLY A 265 9.28 -22.48 20.19
CA GLY A 265 9.10 -22.97 18.83
C GLY A 265 7.78 -22.55 18.18
N SER A 266 7.04 -21.59 18.76
CA SER A 266 5.87 -21.00 18.12
C SER A 266 6.27 -20.26 16.84
N ALA A 267 5.50 -20.46 15.77
CA ALA A 267 5.73 -19.83 14.47
C ALA A 267 4.95 -18.52 14.32
N LEU A 268 5.64 -17.47 13.88
CA LEU A 268 5.10 -16.20 13.40
C LEU A 268 5.12 -16.24 11.87
N ARG A 269 3.94 -16.18 11.23
CA ARG A 269 3.82 -16.18 9.77
C ARG A 269 3.58 -14.76 9.27
N LEU A 270 4.48 -14.25 8.46
CA LEU A 270 4.40 -12.92 7.87
C LEU A 270 4.64 -13.00 6.36
N THR A 271 3.95 -12.15 5.61
CA THR A 271 4.21 -11.97 4.17
C THR A 271 5.18 -10.80 4.01
N LEU A 272 6.46 -11.10 3.76
CA LEU A 272 7.56 -10.13 3.67
C LEU A 272 8.30 -10.31 2.32
N PRO A 273 7.67 -9.93 1.19
CA PRO A 273 8.10 -10.27 -0.16
C PRO A 273 9.47 -9.72 -0.60
N ARG A 274 9.97 -8.67 0.06
CA ARG A 274 11.30 -8.09 -0.19
C ARG A 274 12.35 -8.65 0.76
N LEU A 275 12.06 -8.74 2.05
CA LEU A 275 13.00 -9.33 3.01
C LEU A 275 13.23 -10.81 2.74
N ALA A 276 12.23 -11.52 2.21
CA ALA A 276 12.36 -12.92 1.79
C ALA A 276 13.45 -13.16 0.72
N ARG A 277 13.93 -12.11 0.05
CA ARG A 277 14.95 -12.20 -1.00
C ARG A 277 16.38 -12.13 -0.46
N LEU A 278 16.54 -11.73 0.80
CA LEU A 278 17.85 -11.68 1.43
C LEU A 278 18.42 -13.09 1.50
N ASP A 279 19.70 -13.23 1.14
CA ASP A 279 20.42 -14.49 1.37
C ASP A 279 20.72 -14.67 2.86
N ASP A 280 21.14 -15.88 3.25
CA ASP A 280 21.37 -16.24 4.67
C ASP A 280 22.35 -15.27 5.38
N GLY A 281 23.31 -14.70 4.65
CA GLY A 281 24.26 -13.73 5.18
C GLY A 281 23.62 -12.37 5.41
N ALA A 282 22.91 -11.85 4.41
CA ALA A 282 22.21 -10.57 4.49
C ALA A 282 21.09 -10.59 5.52
N TRP A 283 20.32 -11.69 5.61
CA TRP A 283 19.28 -11.88 6.63
C TRP A 283 19.85 -11.83 8.05
N ARG A 284 20.93 -12.57 8.31
CA ARG A 284 21.57 -12.59 9.62
C ARG A 284 22.11 -11.22 10.03
N GLY A 285 22.67 -10.47 9.08
CA GLY A 285 23.10 -9.09 9.30
C GLY A 285 21.94 -8.18 9.65
N PHE A 286 20.86 -8.26 8.87
CA PHE A 286 19.63 -7.50 9.09
C PHE A 286 19.01 -7.79 10.47
N ILE A 287 18.84 -9.05 10.87
CA ILE A 287 18.27 -9.40 12.19
C ILE A 287 19.13 -8.88 13.35
N ARG A 288 20.46 -8.88 13.20
CA ARG A 288 21.35 -8.30 14.22
C ARG A 288 21.10 -6.80 14.38
N GLN A 289 21.09 -6.06 13.27
CA GLN A 289 20.82 -4.62 13.26
C GLN A 289 19.42 -4.31 13.81
N LEU A 290 18.42 -5.11 13.45
CA LEU A 290 17.05 -5.00 13.95
C LEU A 290 16.97 -5.20 15.47
N ALA A 291 17.70 -6.18 15.99
CA ALA A 291 17.74 -6.46 17.42
C ALA A 291 18.37 -5.31 18.22
N ASP A 292 19.38 -4.65 17.67
CA ASP A 292 20.02 -3.48 18.26
C ASP A 292 19.08 -2.26 18.16
N HIS A 293 18.42 -2.05 17.02
CA HIS A 293 17.42 -1.01 16.83
C HIS A 293 16.26 -1.11 17.84
N LEU A 294 15.74 -2.31 18.07
CA LEU A 294 14.63 -2.53 19.02
C LEU A 294 15.05 -2.41 20.49
N ARG A 295 16.32 -2.64 20.83
CA ARG A 295 16.83 -2.51 22.20
C ARG A 295 17.24 -1.09 22.55
N ASP A 296 17.97 -0.44 21.65
CA ASP A 296 18.67 0.80 21.93
C ASP A 296 18.02 2.02 21.26
N GLY A 297 17.08 1.82 20.34
CA GLY A 297 16.46 2.89 19.54
C GLY A 297 17.45 3.63 18.63
N ARG A 298 18.65 3.07 18.42
CA ARG A 298 19.75 3.76 17.74
C ARG A 298 19.77 3.47 16.23
N GLY A 299 19.46 4.50 15.45
CA GLY A 299 19.69 4.56 14.01
C GLY A 299 18.81 3.60 13.18
N PRO A 300 18.81 3.76 11.85
CA PRO A 300 18.06 2.88 10.95
C PRO A 300 18.65 1.48 10.89
N VAL A 301 17.79 0.48 10.67
CA VAL A 301 18.24 -0.88 10.39
C VAL A 301 18.95 -0.90 9.04
N GLN A 302 20.18 -1.41 8.98
CA GLN A 302 20.99 -1.36 7.76
C GLN A 302 20.99 -2.69 6.99
N ILE A 303 20.78 -2.60 5.67
CA ILE A 303 20.98 -3.69 4.70
C ILE A 303 22.20 -3.35 3.85
N GLU A 304 23.34 -4.01 4.13
CA GLU A 304 24.62 -3.77 3.45
C GLU A 304 24.66 -4.25 1.98
N GLN A 305 23.74 -5.15 1.60
CA GLN A 305 23.68 -5.76 0.27
C GLN A 305 22.34 -5.46 -0.41
N GLY A 306 22.02 -4.18 -0.59
CA GLY A 306 20.75 -3.73 -1.15
C GLY A 306 20.42 -4.32 -2.53
N GLU A 307 21.43 -4.73 -3.31
CA GLU A 307 21.25 -5.41 -4.60
C GLU A 307 20.42 -6.70 -4.50
N ARG A 308 20.38 -7.33 -3.31
CA ARG A 308 19.58 -8.55 -3.08
C ARG A 308 18.08 -8.29 -3.06
N LEU A 309 17.65 -7.04 -2.87
CA LEU A 309 16.24 -6.65 -2.83
C LEU A 309 15.60 -6.52 -4.22
N LEU A 310 16.45 -6.36 -5.25
CA LEU A 310 16.02 -6.19 -6.64
C LEU A 310 15.33 -7.46 -7.18
N LYS A 311 14.44 -7.29 -8.17
CA LYS A 311 13.90 -8.42 -8.94
C LYS A 311 15.02 -8.96 -9.83
N ARG A 312 15.28 -10.27 -9.76
CA ARG A 312 16.11 -10.96 -10.76
C ARG A 312 15.30 -11.26 -12.00
#